data_AF-N1RL21-F1
#
_entry.id   AF-N1RL21-F1
#
_cell.length_a   1.000
_cell.length_b   1.000
_cell.length_c   1.000
_cell.angle_alpha   90.00
_cell.angle_beta   90.00
_cell.angle_gamma   90.00
#
_symmetry.space_group_name_H-M   'P 1'
#
loop_
_entity.id
_entity.type
_entity.pdbx_description
1 polymer ?
#
loop_
_entity_poly.entity_id
_entity_poly.type
_entity_poly.pdbx_seq_one_letter_code
_entity_poly.pdbx_strand_id
1 'polypeptide(L)'
;LLVEGSPYVFSGSTNPPTQPFESNTATLEYNSIDSLGGPQQFNRTIGSRNEVSLTFNDGTAIKGPLDIPVRPTSQVGGMGS
;
A
#
# COMPACT_ATOMS: atom_id res chain seq x y z
N LEU A 1 -8.05 3.86 -4.64
CA LEU A 1 -8.54 4.92 -3.73
C LEU A 1 -9.02 6.10 -4.58
N LEU A 2 -9.98 6.92 -4.13
CA LEU A 2 -10.37 8.15 -4.82
C LEU A 2 -9.96 9.35 -3.96
N VAL A 3 -9.18 10.27 -4.53
CA VAL A 3 -8.82 11.55 -3.90
C VAL A 3 -9.20 12.66 -4.88
N GLU A 4 -10.02 13.62 -4.45
CA GLU A 4 -10.52 14.71 -5.31
C GLU A 4 -11.12 14.21 -6.66
N GLY A 5 -11.79 13.05 -6.63
CA GLY A 5 -12.37 12.42 -7.82
C GLY A 5 -11.38 11.72 -8.76
N SER A 6 -10.08 11.75 -8.45
CA SER A 6 -9.05 11.06 -9.23
C SER A 6 -8.73 9.68 -8.61
N PRO A 7 -8.70 8.60 -9.41
CA PRO A 7 -8.36 7.28 -8.92
C PRO A 7 -6.84 7.18 -8.69
N TYR A 8 -6.47 6.83 -7.47
CA TYR A 8 -5.12 6.47 -7.07
C TYR A 8 -4.97 4.95 -7.08
N VAL A 9 -4.07 4.46 -7.93
CA VAL A 9 -3.86 3.03 -8.14
C VAL A 9 -2.40 2.69 -7.93
N PHE A 10 -2.16 1.77 -7.00
CA PHE A 10 -0.85 1.22 -6.72
C PHE A 10 -0.82 -0.25 -7.11
N SER A 11 0.26 -0.66 -7.77
CA SER A 11 0.47 -2.04 -8.18
C SER A 11 1.87 -2.48 -7.78
N GLY A 12 2.04 -3.76 -7.47
CA GLY A 12 3.30 -4.31 -7.03
C GLY A 12 3.27 -5.82 -6.97
N SER A 13 4.39 -6.40 -6.59
CA SER A 13 4.54 -7.84 -6.42
C SER A 13 5.04 -8.18 -5.03
N THR A 14 4.65 -9.36 -4.55
CA THR A 14 5.14 -9.92 -3.29
C THR A 14 6.19 -11.00 -3.55
N ASN A 15 7.20 -11.07 -2.69
CA ASN A 15 8.17 -12.16 -2.67
C ASN A 15 8.53 -12.54 -1.22
N PRO A 16 8.33 -13.79 -0.80
CA PRO A 16 7.69 -14.89 -1.54
C PRO A 16 6.21 -14.62 -1.87
N PRO A 17 5.60 -15.36 -2.82
CA PRO A 17 4.17 -15.25 -3.10
C PRO A 17 3.32 -15.50 -1.85
N THR A 18 2.22 -14.75 -1.72
CA THR A 18 1.27 -14.86 -0.60
C THR A 18 -0.09 -15.37 -1.08
N GLN A 19 -0.92 -15.83 -0.15
CA GLN A 19 -2.35 -16.04 -0.43
C GLN A 19 -3.04 -14.71 -0.85
N PRO A 20 -4.16 -14.76 -1.59
CA PRO A 20 -5.00 -13.58 -1.84
C PRO A 20 -5.52 -12.97 -0.53
N PHE A 21 -5.63 -11.64 -0.46
CA PHE A 21 -6.15 -10.89 0.68
C PHE A 21 -6.71 -9.54 0.22
N GLU A 22 -7.53 -8.90 1.05
CA GLU A 22 -8.07 -7.56 0.79
C GLU A 22 -7.94 -6.63 1.99
N SER A 23 -7.89 -5.33 1.72
CA SER A 23 -7.99 -4.28 2.74
C SER A 23 -8.96 -3.20 2.25
N ASN A 24 -10.21 -3.33 2.66
CA ASN A 24 -11.31 -2.50 2.17
C ASN A 24 -11.47 -1.16 2.93
N THR A 25 -10.79 -1.00 4.06
CA THR A 25 -10.86 0.20 4.92
C THR A 25 -9.50 0.86 5.11
N ALA A 26 -8.66 0.82 4.08
CA ALA A 26 -7.36 1.50 4.09
C ALA A 26 -7.49 3.02 3.99
N THR A 27 -6.67 3.72 4.77
CA THR A 27 -6.51 5.17 4.81
C THR A 27 -5.21 5.56 4.12
N LEU A 28 -5.26 6.62 3.30
CA LEU A 28 -4.08 7.27 2.74
C LEU A 28 -3.73 8.50 3.57
N GLU A 29 -2.54 8.48 4.15
CA GLU A 29 -1.93 9.61 4.85
C GLU A 29 -0.89 10.24 3.92
N TYR A 30 -1.00 11.53 3.65
CA TYR A 30 -0.09 12.26 2.76
C TYR A 30 0.24 13.64 3.33
N ASN A 31 1.42 14.16 3.00
CA ASN A 31 1.93 15.42 3.55
C ASN A 31 1.40 16.65 2.80
N SER A 32 1.21 16.53 1.47
CA SER A 32 0.66 17.57 0.61
C SER A 32 0.00 16.97 -0.62
N ILE A 33 -0.87 17.71 -1.31
CA ILE A 33 -1.47 17.28 -2.58
C ILE A 33 -0.38 16.99 -3.63
N ASP A 34 0.73 17.73 -3.62
CA ASP A 34 1.85 17.48 -4.53
C ASP A 34 2.50 16.11 -4.32
N SER A 35 2.40 15.55 -3.10
CA SER A 35 2.89 14.20 -2.78
C SER A 35 2.10 13.15 -3.55
N LEU A 36 0.84 13.45 -3.89
CA LEU A 36 0.00 12.58 -4.70
C LEU A 36 0.29 12.73 -6.21
N GLY A 37 1.08 13.73 -6.60
CA GLY A 37 1.44 13.93 -8.00
C GLY A 37 2.58 13.02 -8.45
N GLY A 38 2.33 12.23 -9.50
CA GLY A 38 3.37 11.50 -10.22
C GLY A 38 3.74 10.12 -9.64
N PRO A 39 4.72 9.43 -10.24
CA PRO A 39 5.01 8.04 -9.91
C PRO A 39 5.68 7.90 -8.54
N GLN A 40 5.03 7.19 -7.63
CA GLN A 40 5.55 6.85 -6.31
C GLN A 40 6.01 5.39 -6.26
N GLN A 41 7.16 5.15 -5.64
CA GLN A 41 7.70 3.81 -5.38
C GLN A 41 7.56 3.45 -3.91
N PHE A 42 7.30 2.18 -3.64
CA PHE A 42 7.35 1.62 -2.29
C PHE A 42 8.07 0.27 -2.31
N ASN A 43 8.76 -0.02 -1.20
CA ASN A 43 9.36 -1.33 -0.93
C ASN A 43 9.27 -1.60 0.58
N ARG A 44 8.34 -2.48 0.97
CA ARG A 44 7.97 -2.71 2.37
C ARG A 44 7.70 -4.20 2.62
N THR A 45 7.23 -4.53 3.81
CA THR A 45 6.90 -5.89 4.21
C THR A 45 5.42 -5.97 4.56
N ILE A 46 4.74 -7.02 4.10
CA ILE A 46 3.34 -7.33 4.44
C ILE A 46 3.25 -8.71 5.11
N GLY A 47 2.22 -8.92 5.93
CA GLY A 47 2.02 -10.17 6.65
C GLY A 47 2.81 -10.32 7.96
N SER A 48 3.44 -9.25 8.45
CA SER A 48 4.00 -9.19 9.81
C SER A 48 2.95 -8.87 10.87
N ARG A 49 1.81 -8.34 10.46
CA ARG A 49 0.67 -7.89 11.29
C ARG A 49 -0.63 -8.11 10.52
N ASN A 50 -1.77 -7.95 11.20
CA ASN A 50 -3.11 -8.01 10.58
C ASN A 50 -3.49 -6.67 9.89
N GLU A 51 -2.52 -5.97 9.31
CA GLU A 51 -2.71 -4.70 8.62
C GLU A 51 -1.81 -4.62 7.36
N VAL A 52 -2.30 -3.91 6.35
CA VAL A 52 -1.48 -3.35 5.27
C VAL A 52 -0.83 -2.09 5.81
N SER A 53 0.48 -1.94 5.61
CA SER A 53 1.20 -0.70 5.86
C SER A 53 2.24 -0.51 4.77
N LEU A 54 1.91 0.33 3.78
CA LEU A 54 2.80 0.73 2.70
C LEU A 54 3.23 2.16 2.98
N THR A 55 4.54 2.41 3.01
CA THR A 55 5.09 3.77 3.16
C THR A 55 5.94 4.05 1.93
N PHE A 56 5.74 5.22 1.34
CA PHE A 56 6.47 5.70 0.17
C PHE A 56 7.70 6.51 0.61
N ASN A 57 8.55 6.88 -0.34
CA ASN A 57 9.81 7.57 -0.05
C ASN A 57 9.61 8.99 0.50
N ASP A 58 8.50 9.64 0.15
CA ASP A 58 8.12 10.99 0.60
C ASP A 58 7.40 11.01 1.96
N GLY A 59 7.23 9.83 2.59
CA GLY A 59 6.52 9.67 3.85
C GLY A 59 5.00 9.48 3.72
N THR A 60 4.44 9.55 2.51
CA THR A 60 3.06 9.13 2.25
C THR A 60 2.89 7.68 2.71
N ALA A 61 1.71 7.32 3.22
CA ALA A 61 1.44 5.97 3.68
C ALA A 61 0.01 5.50 3.39
N ILE A 62 -0.14 4.22 3.02
CA ILE A 62 -1.42 3.52 2.98
C ILE A 62 -1.44 2.55 4.15
N LYS A 63 -2.41 2.70 5.05
CA LYS A 63 -2.58 1.85 6.23
C LYS A 63 -4.01 1.35 6.35
N GLY A 64 -4.21 0.08 6.63
CA GLY A 64 -5.56 -0.45 6.80
C GLY A 64 -5.56 -1.86 7.36
N PRO A 65 -6.66 -2.29 8.00
CA PRO A 65 -6.78 -3.67 8.46
C PRO A 65 -6.86 -4.61 7.26
N LEU A 66 -6.28 -5.80 7.42
CA LEU A 66 -6.48 -6.91 6.49
C LEU A 66 -7.74 -7.68 6.88
N ASP A 67 -8.48 -8.17 5.88
CA ASP A 67 -9.61 -9.08 6.08
C ASP A 67 -9.17 -10.43 6.67
N ILE A 68 -7.97 -10.89 6.30
CA ILE A 68 -7.32 -12.09 6.80
C ILE A 68 -5.82 -11.86 7.07
N PRO A 69 -5.20 -12.62 7.99
CA PRO A 69 -3.75 -12.57 8.17
C PRO A 69 -3.02 -13.02 6.90
N VAL A 70 -2.06 -12.21 6.42
CA VAL A 70 -1.22 -12.57 5.26
C VAL A 70 -0.04 -13.43 5.70
N ARG A 71 0.14 -14.59 5.04
CA ARG A 71 1.25 -15.51 5.27
C ARG A 71 1.80 -16.04 3.94
N PRO A 72 3.12 -16.30 3.84
CA PRO A 72 4.16 -15.88 4.77
C PRO A 72 4.31 -14.34 4.82
N THR A 73 5.12 -13.85 5.74
CA THR A 73 5.59 -12.46 5.65
C THR A 73 6.40 -12.28 4.37
N SER A 74 6.06 -11.29 3.56
CA SER A 74 6.66 -11.10 2.23
C SER A 74 7.10 -9.66 2.00
N GLN A 75 8.19 -9.49 1.27
CA GLN A 75 8.55 -8.17 0.72
C GLN A 75 7.56 -7.82 -0.37
N VAL A 76 7.08 -6.58 -0.36
CA VAL A 76 6.20 -6.02 -1.38
C VAL A 76 6.85 -4.78 -1.97
N GLY A 77 6.99 -4.77 -3.29
CA GLY A 77 7.57 -3.65 -4.03
C GLY A 77 6.68 -3.27 -5.21
N GLY A 78 6.57 -1.98 -5.50
CA GLY A 78 5.66 -1.52 -6.55
C GLY A 78 5.73 -0.03 -6.87
N MET A 79 4.84 0.37 -7.79
CA MET A 79 4.65 1.75 -8.21
C MET A 79 3.16 2.11 -8.28
N GLY A 80 2.84 3.40 -8.14
CA GLY A 80 1.50 3.93 -8.40
C GLY A 80 1.48 5.44 -8.55
N SER A 81 0.31 5.95 -8.93
CA SER A 81 -0.02 7.37 -9.09
C SER A 81 -1.53 7.57 -9.11
#